data_AF-A0A2N1QTS3-F1
#
_entry.id   AF-A0A2N1QTS3-F1
#
_cell.length_a   1.000
_cell.length_b   1.000
_cell.length_c   1.000
_cell.angle_alpha   90.00
_cell.angle_beta   90.00
_cell.angle_gamma   90.00
#
_symmetry.space_group_name_H-M   'P 1'
#
loop_
_entity.id
_entity.type
_entity.pdbx_description
1 polymer ?
#
loop_
_entity_poly.entity_id
_entity_poly.type
_entity_poly.pdbx_seq_one_letter_code
_entity_poly.pdbx_strand_id
1 'polypeptide(L)'
;MKVKWTLAVFLVLAITLFSAPVFAASDWDTFAAEMEKRSKIKDTGAAIVADMLDIAPQGTEMELWDKLWDGEPRWRAAAAVALINRMFPQGDPSKWQEVSGFAPQRSIQPRQLMAIDALFVAVDSLRHIPDGVWGSAYLLSLFGKSGMGKVMFIEEIPEGMDQVLNDVVSVTGLQGDWSVKRTRGKLPILPFYRGYVTRDTADSRNMQYLDGYGSIAPNGRYAWDRDRGYVYEVMEDNYERDIWINP
;
A
#
# COMPACT_ATOMS: atom_id res chain seq x y z
N MET A 1 47.43 -35.15 46.84
CA MET A 1 46.31 -35.44 45.90
C MET A 1 45.30 -34.30 45.69
N LYS A 2 45.19 -33.28 46.55
CA LYS A 2 44.16 -32.23 46.43
C LYS A 2 44.46 -31.11 45.42
N VAL A 3 45.73 -30.83 45.12
CA VAL A 3 46.15 -29.71 44.23
C VAL A 3 45.85 -29.96 42.75
N LYS A 4 45.79 -31.24 42.32
CA LYS A 4 45.50 -31.58 40.91
C LYS A 4 44.03 -31.39 40.52
N TRP A 5 43.12 -31.45 41.50
CA TRP A 5 41.68 -31.27 41.27
C TRP A 5 41.30 -29.79 41.22
N THR A 6 41.92 -28.94 42.04
CA THR A 6 41.65 -27.48 42.02
C THR A 6 42.12 -26.81 40.73
N LEU A 7 43.22 -27.27 40.14
CA LEU A 7 43.72 -26.72 38.87
C LEU A 7 42.80 -27.12 37.69
N ALA A 8 42.28 -28.36 37.70
CA ALA A 8 41.36 -28.84 36.67
C ALA A 8 40.02 -28.11 36.71
N VAL A 9 39.48 -27.84 37.90
CA VAL A 9 38.23 -27.08 38.06
C VAL A 9 38.40 -25.62 37.60
N PHE A 10 39.54 -24.98 37.90
CA PHE A 10 39.80 -23.61 37.43
C PHE A 10 39.95 -23.52 35.90
N LEU A 11 40.57 -24.53 35.27
CA LEU A 11 40.75 -24.56 33.81
C LEU A 11 39.42 -24.77 33.07
N VAL A 12 38.54 -25.64 33.60
CA VAL A 12 37.19 -25.85 33.05
C VAL A 12 36.31 -24.61 33.23
N LEU A 13 36.38 -23.94 34.40
CA LEU A 13 35.63 -22.71 34.64
C LEU A 13 36.07 -21.56 33.71
N ALA A 14 37.37 -21.43 33.46
CA ALA A 14 37.93 -20.42 32.56
C ALA A 14 37.51 -20.66 31.10
N ILE A 15 37.44 -21.91 30.65
CA ILE A 15 36.98 -22.25 29.29
C ILE A 15 35.48 -21.99 29.14
N THR A 16 34.66 -22.21 30.19
CA THR A 16 33.22 -21.92 30.15
C THR A 16 32.86 -20.43 30.29
N LEU A 17 33.72 -19.64 30.95
CA LEU A 17 33.53 -18.20 31.12
C LEU A 17 34.06 -17.37 29.94
N PHE A 18 34.96 -17.95 29.13
CA PHE A 18 35.49 -17.34 27.90
C PHE A 18 34.96 -17.97 26.60
N SER A 19 34.06 -18.95 26.68
CA SER A 19 33.12 -19.23 25.60
C SER A 19 32.12 -18.07 25.53
N ALA A 20 32.60 -16.90 25.07
CA ALA A 20 31.74 -15.98 24.37
C ALA A 20 31.02 -16.82 23.32
N PRO A 21 29.68 -16.80 23.27
CA PRO A 21 29.01 -17.42 22.14
C PRO A 21 29.66 -16.80 20.92
N VAL A 22 30.29 -17.64 20.09
CA VAL A 22 30.64 -17.30 18.72
C VAL A 22 29.29 -17.16 18.02
N PHE A 23 28.55 -16.10 18.35
CA PHE A 23 27.63 -15.47 17.42
C PHE A 23 28.55 -15.13 16.25
N ALA A 24 28.47 -15.97 15.22
CA ALA A 24 29.39 -15.93 14.11
C ALA A 24 29.43 -14.48 13.60
N ALA A 25 30.61 -13.93 13.34
CA ALA A 25 30.74 -12.56 12.83
C ALA A 25 29.85 -12.32 11.59
N SER A 26 29.57 -13.38 10.82
CA SER A 26 28.60 -13.40 9.72
C SER A 26 27.17 -13.02 10.13
N ASP A 27 26.73 -13.42 11.32
CA ASP A 27 25.38 -13.14 11.82
C ASP A 27 25.27 -11.67 12.27
N TRP A 28 26.37 -11.11 12.81
CA TRP A 28 26.45 -9.69 13.16
C TRP A 28 26.50 -8.78 11.94
N ASP A 29 27.32 -9.11 10.93
CA ASP A 29 27.41 -8.33 9.69
C ASP A 29 26.08 -8.35 8.93
N THR A 30 25.42 -9.50 8.87
CA THR A 30 24.08 -9.64 8.27
C THR A 30 23.06 -8.79 9.02
N PHE A 31 23.02 -8.89 10.35
CA PHE A 31 22.13 -8.08 11.18
C PHE A 31 22.41 -6.58 11.03
N ALA A 32 23.68 -6.17 11.03
CA ALA A 32 24.07 -4.77 10.87
C ALA A 32 23.63 -4.24 9.49
N ALA A 33 23.80 -5.01 8.42
CA ALA A 33 23.36 -4.65 7.08
C ALA A 33 21.82 -4.52 7.00
N GLU A 34 21.06 -5.41 7.64
CA GLU A 34 19.60 -5.28 7.73
C GLU A 34 19.17 -4.02 8.50
N MET A 35 19.84 -3.72 9.61
CA MET A 35 19.59 -2.51 10.40
C MET A 35 19.93 -1.24 9.63
N GLU A 36 21.00 -1.24 8.84
CA GLU A 36 21.36 -0.13 7.97
C GLU A 36 20.28 0.10 6.91
N LYS A 37 19.78 -0.96 6.25
CA LYS A 37 18.67 -0.86 5.30
C LYS A 37 17.41 -0.29 5.95
N ARG A 38 17.07 -0.74 7.16
CA ARG A 38 15.93 -0.20 7.93
C ARG A 38 16.11 1.28 8.25
N SER A 39 17.31 1.72 8.63
CA SER A 39 17.62 3.14 8.84
C SER A 39 17.50 3.93 7.54
N LYS A 40 18.00 3.42 6.40
CA LYS A 40 17.85 4.07 5.09
C LYS A 40 16.38 4.24 4.68
N ILE A 41 15.55 3.22 4.89
CA ILE A 41 14.09 3.34 4.63
C ILE A 41 13.50 4.47 5.47
N LYS A 42 13.87 4.56 6.76
CA LYS A 42 13.32 5.58 7.65
C LYS A 42 13.85 6.99 7.36
N ASP A 43 15.16 7.14 7.23
CA ASP A 43 15.82 8.44 7.23
C ASP A 43 15.91 8.98 5.79
N THR A 44 16.51 8.22 4.88
CA THR A 44 16.60 8.60 3.45
C THR A 44 15.23 8.54 2.79
N GLY A 45 14.44 7.49 3.04
CA GLY A 45 13.12 7.35 2.43
C GLY A 45 12.14 8.46 2.82
N ALA A 46 12.11 8.85 4.11
CA ALA A 46 11.30 9.98 4.54
C ALA A 46 11.78 11.30 3.93
N ALA A 47 13.09 11.52 3.83
CA ALA A 47 13.66 12.72 3.21
C ALA A 47 13.26 12.83 1.72
N ILE A 48 13.34 11.74 0.95
CA ILE A 48 12.89 11.72 -0.45
C ILE A 48 11.40 12.07 -0.57
N VAL A 49 10.55 11.54 0.32
CA VAL A 49 9.11 11.86 0.31
C VAL A 49 8.89 13.33 0.66
N ALA A 50 9.64 13.90 1.61
CA ALA A 50 9.59 15.32 1.93
C ALA A 50 10.02 16.19 0.75
N ASP A 51 11.12 15.86 0.08
CA ASP A 51 11.61 16.59 -1.10
C ASP A 51 10.57 16.60 -2.24
N MET A 52 9.84 15.49 -2.43
CA MET A 52 8.76 15.42 -3.41
C MET A 52 7.57 16.29 -3.04
N LEU A 53 7.28 16.45 -1.74
CA LEU A 53 6.22 17.32 -1.26
C LEU A 53 6.58 18.80 -1.47
N ASP A 54 7.85 19.17 -1.31
CA ASP A 54 8.33 20.55 -1.49
C ASP A 54 8.19 21.04 -2.94
N ILE A 55 8.36 20.14 -3.91
CA ILE A 55 8.20 20.45 -5.35
C ILE A 55 6.81 20.12 -5.88
N ALA A 56 5.88 19.72 -5.02
CA ALA A 56 4.57 19.25 -5.44
C ALA A 56 3.80 20.33 -6.22
N PRO A 57 3.16 19.97 -7.35
CA PRO A 57 2.27 20.89 -8.03
C PRO A 57 1.12 21.28 -7.09
N GLN A 58 0.65 22.52 -7.24
CA GLN A 58 -0.58 22.97 -6.57
C GLN A 58 -1.80 22.55 -7.39
N GLY A 59 -2.96 22.50 -6.73
CA GLY A 59 -4.23 22.12 -7.35
C GLY A 59 -5.14 21.38 -6.39
N THR A 60 -6.36 21.11 -6.84
CA THR A 60 -7.36 20.24 -6.21
C THR A 60 -6.91 18.77 -6.22
N GLU A 61 -7.58 17.91 -5.45
CA GLU A 61 -7.29 16.47 -5.46
C GLU A 61 -7.43 15.86 -6.86
N MET A 62 -8.46 16.26 -7.61
CA MET A 62 -8.69 15.76 -8.97
C MET A 62 -7.59 16.21 -9.94
N GLU A 63 -7.18 17.47 -9.88
CA GLU A 63 -6.10 17.99 -10.73
C GLU A 63 -4.75 17.33 -10.42
N LEU A 64 -4.50 16.98 -9.15
CA LEU A 64 -3.32 16.20 -8.79
C LEU A 64 -3.44 14.75 -9.26
N TRP A 65 -4.64 14.15 -9.20
CA TRP A 65 -4.85 12.79 -9.66
C TRP A 65 -4.67 12.66 -11.17
N ASP A 66 -5.16 13.63 -11.96
CA ASP A 66 -4.96 13.64 -13.41
C ASP A 66 -3.46 13.71 -13.76
N LYS A 67 -2.64 14.40 -12.96
CA LYS A 67 -1.18 14.50 -13.12
C LYS A 67 -0.42 13.21 -12.75
N LEU A 68 -1.08 12.20 -12.18
CA LEU A 68 -0.43 10.93 -11.83
C LEU A 68 -0.04 10.11 -13.05
N TRP A 69 -0.69 10.34 -14.18
CA TRP A 69 -0.62 9.45 -15.35
C TRP A 69 0.28 10.00 -16.45
N ASP A 70 0.58 11.29 -16.42
CA ASP A 70 1.31 11.99 -17.47
C ASP A 70 2.60 12.65 -16.94
N GLY A 71 3.64 12.64 -17.76
CA GLY A 71 4.89 13.37 -17.51
C GLY A 71 6.03 12.53 -16.92
N GLU A 72 7.11 13.22 -16.54
CA GLU A 72 8.31 12.57 -16.01
C GLU A 72 8.07 11.95 -14.62
N PRO A 73 8.76 10.84 -14.27
CA PRO A 73 8.56 10.16 -12.99
C PRO A 73 8.67 11.06 -11.77
N ARG A 74 9.59 12.04 -11.77
CA ARG A 74 9.75 13.00 -10.67
C ARG A 74 8.48 13.82 -10.41
N TRP A 75 7.82 14.31 -11.46
CA TRP A 75 6.61 15.11 -11.32
C TRP A 75 5.40 14.26 -10.93
N ARG A 76 5.32 13.03 -11.48
CA ARG A 76 4.30 12.05 -11.09
C ARG A 76 4.43 11.67 -9.61
N ALA A 77 5.65 11.43 -9.14
CA ALA A 77 5.94 11.18 -7.73
C ALA A 77 5.55 12.36 -6.83
N ALA A 78 5.87 13.58 -7.22
CA ALA A 78 5.52 14.79 -6.47
C ALA A 78 4.00 14.99 -6.35
N ALA A 79 3.25 14.83 -7.44
CA ALA A 79 1.79 14.88 -7.43
C ALA A 79 1.19 13.76 -6.55
N ALA A 80 1.73 12.55 -6.66
CA ALA A 80 1.31 11.40 -5.88
C ALA A 80 1.52 11.58 -4.38
N VAL A 81 2.71 12.03 -3.97
CA VAL A 81 3.03 12.33 -2.57
C VAL A 81 2.15 13.45 -2.01
N ALA A 82 1.85 14.47 -2.80
CA ALA A 82 0.94 15.54 -2.40
C ALA A 82 -0.49 15.04 -2.14
N LEU A 83 -0.98 14.10 -2.98
CA LEU A 83 -2.26 13.44 -2.74
C LEU A 83 -2.23 12.57 -1.50
N ILE A 84 -1.17 11.78 -1.31
CA ILE A 84 -0.99 10.96 -0.09
C ILE A 84 -1.09 11.85 1.15
N ASN A 85 -0.32 12.93 1.20
CA ASN A 85 -0.29 13.87 2.31
C ASN A 85 -1.64 14.54 2.59
N ARG A 86 -2.43 14.80 1.54
CA ARG A 86 -3.74 15.46 1.66
C ARG A 86 -4.86 14.51 2.03
N MET A 87 -4.87 13.31 1.46
CA MET A 87 -6.01 12.40 1.52
C MET A 87 -5.93 11.46 2.71
N PHE A 88 -4.76 10.87 2.97
CA PHE A 88 -4.59 10.00 4.12
C PHE A 88 -4.50 10.85 5.40
N PRO A 89 -5.14 10.45 6.50
CA PRO A 89 -5.01 11.17 7.76
C PRO A 89 -3.53 11.30 8.16
N GLN A 90 -3.08 12.54 8.33
CA GLN A 90 -1.67 12.88 8.63
C GLN A 90 -0.67 12.39 7.56
N GLY A 91 -1.13 12.13 6.33
CA GLY A 91 -0.31 11.58 5.26
C GLY A 91 0.12 10.13 5.48
N ASP A 92 -0.55 9.38 6.37
CA ASP A 92 -0.19 7.99 6.71
C ASP A 92 -1.03 6.97 5.93
N PRO A 93 -0.46 6.25 4.93
CA PRO A 93 -1.18 5.26 4.14
C PRO A 93 -1.74 4.09 4.96
N SER A 94 -1.25 3.83 6.18
CA SER A 94 -1.82 2.78 7.04
C SER A 94 -3.28 3.07 7.42
N LYS A 95 -3.68 4.34 7.37
CA LYS A 95 -5.03 4.84 7.70
C LYS A 95 -5.93 4.95 6.47
N TRP A 96 -5.65 4.23 5.39
CA TRP A 96 -6.44 4.26 4.15
C TRP A 96 -7.94 4.01 4.37
N GLN A 97 -8.31 3.23 5.39
CA GLN A 97 -9.71 2.95 5.73
C GLN A 97 -10.49 4.18 6.18
N GLU A 98 -9.80 5.20 6.70
CA GLU A 98 -10.41 6.46 7.15
C GLU A 98 -10.67 7.43 5.99
N VAL A 99 -10.09 7.17 4.82
CA VAL A 99 -10.37 7.95 3.61
C VAL A 99 -11.76 7.58 3.11
N SER A 100 -12.68 8.54 3.13
CA SER A 100 -14.07 8.35 2.73
C SER A 100 -14.58 9.50 1.86
N GLY A 101 -15.76 9.29 1.29
CA GLY A 101 -16.44 10.22 0.40
C GLY A 101 -16.13 9.98 -1.08
N PHE A 102 -16.76 10.77 -1.93
CA PHE A 102 -16.56 10.76 -3.37
C PHE A 102 -15.77 11.98 -3.82
N ALA A 103 -15.00 11.84 -4.90
CA ALA A 103 -14.26 12.95 -5.49
C ALA A 103 -15.25 14.08 -5.87
N PRO A 104 -14.96 15.35 -5.52
CA PRO A 104 -15.81 16.47 -5.89
C PRO A 104 -16.01 16.52 -7.41
N GLN A 105 -17.23 16.82 -7.86
CA GLN A 105 -17.59 17.07 -9.27
C GLN A 105 -17.54 15.85 -10.22
N ARG A 106 -17.16 14.65 -9.77
CA ARG A 106 -17.29 13.41 -10.55
C ARG A 106 -18.25 12.41 -9.89
N SER A 107 -19.08 11.79 -10.71
CA SER A 107 -20.06 10.76 -10.32
C SER A 107 -19.41 9.64 -9.52
N ILE A 108 -19.91 9.34 -8.32
CA ILE A 108 -19.71 8.09 -7.54
C ILE A 108 -18.25 7.53 -7.63
N GLN A 109 -17.25 8.41 -7.58
CA GLN A 109 -15.84 8.02 -7.67
C GLN A 109 -15.20 8.03 -6.28
N PRO A 110 -14.92 6.87 -5.66
CA PRO A 110 -14.52 6.83 -4.26
C PRO A 110 -13.15 7.44 -4.01
N ARG A 111 -13.07 8.40 -3.06
CA ARG A 111 -11.81 9.02 -2.65
C ARG A 111 -10.82 8.00 -2.12
N GLN A 112 -11.31 6.95 -1.46
CA GLN A 112 -10.47 5.86 -0.97
C GLN A 112 -9.64 5.21 -2.09
N LEU A 113 -10.26 4.92 -3.24
CA LEU A 113 -9.58 4.29 -4.38
C LEU A 113 -8.63 5.27 -5.08
N MET A 114 -9.01 6.55 -5.15
CA MET A 114 -8.14 7.63 -5.63
C MET A 114 -6.86 7.78 -4.79
N ALA A 115 -6.97 7.62 -3.48
CA ALA A 115 -5.81 7.67 -2.58
C ALA A 115 -4.87 6.46 -2.78
N ILE A 116 -5.44 5.28 -3.06
CA ILE A 116 -4.65 4.07 -3.36
C ILE A 116 -3.95 4.18 -4.72
N ASP A 117 -4.58 4.80 -5.73
CA ASP A 117 -3.90 5.16 -6.98
C ASP A 117 -2.66 6.02 -6.71
N ALA A 118 -2.81 7.06 -5.89
CA ALA A 118 -1.69 7.92 -5.50
C ALA A 118 -0.57 7.12 -4.81
N LEU A 119 -0.90 6.18 -3.92
CA LEU A 119 0.10 5.32 -3.29
C LEU A 119 0.87 4.48 -4.32
N PHE A 120 0.18 3.76 -5.20
CA PHE A 120 0.84 2.90 -6.18
C PHE A 120 1.66 3.69 -7.19
N VAL A 121 1.14 4.83 -7.66
CA VAL A 121 1.89 5.70 -8.57
C VAL A 121 3.09 6.33 -7.87
N ALA A 122 3.00 6.70 -6.59
CA ALA A 122 4.15 7.19 -5.84
C ALA A 122 5.24 6.11 -5.77
N VAL A 123 4.88 4.88 -5.39
CA VAL A 123 5.82 3.76 -5.29
C VAL A 123 6.48 3.43 -6.64
N ASP A 124 5.71 3.41 -7.74
CA ASP A 124 6.28 3.19 -9.07
C ASP A 124 7.15 4.37 -9.52
N SER A 125 6.67 5.61 -9.37
CA SER A 125 7.38 6.77 -9.90
C SER A 125 8.65 7.09 -9.13
N LEU A 126 8.64 6.93 -7.80
CA LEU A 126 9.80 7.16 -6.94
C LEU A 126 10.96 6.21 -7.27
N ARG A 127 10.70 4.97 -7.69
CA ARG A 127 11.80 4.03 -8.02
C ARG A 127 12.65 4.50 -9.21
N HIS A 128 12.14 5.43 -10.02
CA HIS A 128 12.80 5.96 -11.20
C HIS A 128 13.58 7.25 -10.95
N ILE A 129 13.61 7.76 -9.71
CA ILE A 129 14.45 8.90 -9.33
C ILE A 129 15.64 8.44 -8.47
N PRO A 130 16.75 9.21 -8.41
CA PRO A 130 17.90 8.87 -7.58
C PRO A 130 17.50 8.61 -6.13
N ASP A 131 17.95 7.48 -5.58
CA ASP A 131 17.63 6.99 -4.23
C ASP A 131 16.13 6.81 -3.91
N GLY A 132 15.22 7.03 -4.86
CA GLY A 132 13.79 7.04 -4.59
C GLY A 132 13.18 5.66 -4.33
N VAL A 133 13.91 4.58 -4.59
CA VAL A 133 13.54 3.24 -4.11
C VAL A 133 13.39 3.20 -2.57
N TRP A 134 14.17 3.99 -1.83
CA TRP A 134 14.04 4.11 -0.38
C TRP A 134 12.77 4.87 0.02
N GLY A 135 12.37 5.89 -0.74
CA GLY A 135 11.09 6.58 -0.57
C GLY A 135 9.89 5.66 -0.87
N SER A 136 10.02 4.83 -1.90
CA SER A 136 9.04 3.79 -2.24
C SER A 136 8.86 2.80 -1.09
N ALA A 137 9.98 2.28 -0.56
CA ALA A 137 9.99 1.38 0.59
C ALA A 137 9.46 2.05 1.86
N TYR A 138 9.71 3.35 2.05
CA TYR A 138 9.16 4.11 3.17
C TYR A 138 7.63 4.15 3.12
N LEU A 139 7.03 4.54 1.99
CA LEU A 139 5.57 4.56 1.82
C LEU A 139 4.95 3.17 1.99
N LEU A 140 5.57 2.13 1.41
CA LEU A 140 5.15 0.75 1.63
C LEU A 140 5.27 0.35 3.10
N SER A 141 6.35 0.72 3.80
CA SER A 141 6.51 0.40 5.22
C SER A 141 5.44 1.03 6.11
N LEU A 142 4.93 2.21 5.74
CA LEU A 142 3.77 2.81 6.39
C LEU A 142 2.50 2.03 6.06
N PHE A 143 2.21 1.83 4.77
CA PHE A 143 1.03 1.11 4.30
C PHE A 143 0.92 -0.31 4.89
N GLY A 144 2.05 -1.02 4.96
CA GLY A 144 2.14 -2.39 5.46
C GLY A 144 1.77 -2.56 6.93
N LYS A 145 1.63 -1.47 7.70
CA LYS A 145 1.06 -1.48 9.05
C LYS A 145 -0.45 -1.79 9.05
N SER A 146 -1.13 -1.57 7.92
CA SER A 146 -2.53 -1.94 7.73
C SER A 146 -2.65 -3.36 7.20
N GLY A 147 -3.01 -4.32 8.06
CA GLY A 147 -3.26 -5.69 7.65
C GLY A 147 -4.34 -5.81 6.56
N MET A 148 -5.44 -5.07 6.70
CA MET A 148 -6.51 -5.06 5.70
C MET A 148 -6.06 -4.42 4.38
N GLY A 149 -5.20 -3.38 4.43
CA GLY A 149 -4.65 -2.77 3.22
C GLY A 149 -3.84 -3.76 2.40
N LYS A 150 -3.01 -4.58 3.07
CA LYS A 150 -2.28 -5.66 2.38
C LYS A 150 -3.21 -6.70 1.76
N VAL A 151 -4.22 -7.17 2.49
CA VAL A 151 -5.18 -8.15 1.96
C VAL A 151 -5.91 -7.60 0.73
N MET A 152 -6.37 -6.35 0.79
CA MET A 152 -7.15 -5.75 -0.29
C MET A 152 -6.32 -5.40 -1.53
N PHE A 153 -5.12 -4.85 -1.34
CA PHE A 153 -4.38 -4.20 -2.43
C PHE A 153 -3.02 -4.84 -2.75
N ILE A 154 -2.45 -5.66 -1.87
CA ILE A 154 -1.17 -6.34 -2.11
C ILE A 154 -1.39 -7.81 -2.48
N GLU A 155 -2.23 -8.54 -1.73
CA GLU A 155 -2.52 -9.93 -2.09
C GLU A 155 -3.27 -10.02 -3.44
N GLU A 156 -4.12 -9.03 -3.71
CA GLU A 156 -4.80 -8.81 -4.98
C GLU A 156 -4.30 -7.51 -5.64
N ILE A 157 -3.09 -7.55 -6.18
CA ILE A 157 -2.40 -6.35 -6.70
C ILE A 157 -2.81 -6.04 -8.16
N PRO A 158 -2.86 -4.77 -8.59
CA PRO A 158 -3.11 -4.42 -9.99
C PRO A 158 -2.04 -4.98 -10.93
N GLU A 159 -2.42 -5.20 -12.19
CA GLU A 159 -1.51 -5.64 -13.25
C GLU A 159 -0.25 -4.77 -13.35
N GLY A 160 0.93 -5.42 -13.33
CA GLY A 160 2.25 -4.79 -13.41
C GLY A 160 2.83 -4.30 -12.08
N MET A 161 2.01 -4.08 -11.05
CA MET A 161 2.48 -3.57 -9.76
C MET A 161 3.13 -4.64 -8.88
N ASP A 162 2.93 -5.93 -9.20
CA ASP A 162 3.65 -7.05 -8.60
C ASP A 162 5.15 -6.96 -8.87
N GLN A 163 5.55 -6.64 -10.10
CA GLN A 163 6.95 -6.43 -10.46
C GLN A 163 7.53 -5.22 -9.72
N VAL A 164 6.79 -4.11 -9.67
CA VAL A 164 7.20 -2.90 -8.95
C VAL A 164 7.43 -3.20 -7.47
N LEU A 165 6.51 -3.92 -6.82
CA LEU A 165 6.63 -4.31 -5.42
C LEU A 165 7.86 -5.19 -5.19
N ASN A 166 8.08 -6.20 -6.04
CA ASN A 166 9.22 -7.10 -5.94
C ASN A 166 10.56 -6.38 -6.13
N ASP A 167 10.64 -5.42 -7.04
CA ASP A 167 11.83 -4.60 -7.25
C ASP A 167 12.17 -3.81 -5.98
N VAL A 168 11.17 -3.15 -5.37
CA VAL A 168 11.39 -2.37 -4.14
C VAL A 168 11.80 -3.27 -2.97
N VAL A 169 11.12 -4.41 -2.79
CA VAL A 169 11.41 -5.36 -1.70
C VAL A 169 12.81 -5.96 -1.85
N SER A 170 13.19 -6.40 -3.05
CA SER A 170 14.49 -7.04 -3.30
C SER A 170 15.67 -6.09 -3.08
N VAL A 171 15.55 -4.82 -3.49
CA VAL A 171 16.60 -3.81 -3.31
C VAL A 171 16.71 -3.39 -1.84
N THR A 172 15.59 -3.06 -1.21
CA THR A 172 15.58 -2.41 0.10
C THR A 172 15.55 -3.39 1.27
N GLY A 173 15.26 -4.67 1.03
CA GLY A 173 15.04 -5.65 2.10
C GLY A 173 13.83 -5.30 2.97
N LEU A 174 12.81 -4.66 2.38
CA LEU A 174 11.61 -4.24 3.10
C LEU A 174 10.97 -5.42 3.82
N GLN A 175 10.77 -5.27 5.12
CA GLN A 175 10.30 -6.36 5.96
C GLN A 175 8.79 -6.54 5.96
N GLY A 176 8.37 -7.73 6.35
CA GLY A 176 6.98 -8.15 6.38
C GLY A 176 6.64 -9.07 5.22
N ASP A 177 5.42 -9.60 5.27
CA ASP A 177 4.89 -10.42 4.19
C ASP A 177 4.32 -9.51 3.08
N TRP A 178 5.01 -9.51 1.94
CA TRP A 178 4.66 -8.80 0.70
C TRP A 178 4.21 -9.77 -0.40
N SER A 179 3.80 -10.97 -0.04
CA SER A 179 3.36 -11.98 -1.01
C SER A 179 2.12 -11.54 -1.77
N VAL A 180 2.19 -11.68 -3.10
CA VAL A 180 1.07 -11.46 -4.02
C VAL A 180 0.40 -12.82 -4.26
N LYS A 181 -0.92 -12.92 -4.06
CA LYS A 181 -1.68 -14.15 -4.31
C LYS A 181 -2.20 -14.20 -5.74
N ARG A 182 -2.67 -13.07 -6.26
CA ARG A 182 -3.12 -12.93 -7.64
C ARG A 182 -3.05 -11.50 -8.12
N THR A 183 -2.88 -11.34 -9.42
CA THR A 183 -3.09 -10.06 -10.10
C THR A 183 -4.58 -9.83 -10.34
N ARG A 184 -5.09 -8.64 -10.02
CA ARG A 184 -6.50 -8.28 -10.20
C ARG A 184 -6.70 -6.83 -10.59
N GLY A 185 -7.39 -6.59 -11.70
CA GLY A 185 -7.63 -5.24 -12.23
C GLY A 185 -6.35 -4.59 -12.77
N LYS A 186 -6.42 -3.29 -13.02
CA LYS A 186 -5.37 -2.46 -13.63
C LYS A 186 -5.32 -1.11 -12.93
N LEU A 187 -4.21 -0.38 -13.06
CA LEU A 187 -4.18 1.05 -12.77
C LEU A 187 -4.77 1.84 -13.96
N PRO A 188 -5.51 2.94 -13.73
CA PRO A 188 -6.02 3.41 -12.43
C PRO A 188 -7.05 2.46 -11.81
N ILE A 189 -7.00 2.31 -10.49
CA ILE A 189 -7.97 1.60 -9.65
C ILE A 189 -9.26 2.42 -9.56
N LEU A 190 -9.18 3.75 -9.54
CA LEU A 190 -10.35 4.63 -9.49
C LEU A 190 -11.31 4.29 -10.65
N PRO A 191 -12.50 3.75 -10.35
CA PRO A 191 -13.37 3.20 -11.38
C PRO A 191 -14.19 4.27 -12.11
N PHE A 192 -14.74 3.88 -13.27
CA PHE A 192 -15.78 4.66 -13.95
C PHE A 192 -17.18 4.20 -13.51
N TYR A 193 -18.10 5.15 -13.32
CA TYR A 193 -19.49 4.80 -13.04
C TYR A 193 -20.17 4.18 -14.26
N ARG A 194 -20.84 3.04 -14.08
CA ARG A 194 -21.49 2.28 -15.15
C ARG A 194 -22.94 1.90 -14.83
N GLY A 195 -23.66 2.80 -14.16
CA GLY A 195 -25.10 2.66 -13.92
C GLY A 195 -25.41 1.69 -12.77
N TYR A 196 -26.39 0.83 -12.97
CA TYR A 196 -26.97 -0.02 -11.93
C TYR A 196 -26.66 -1.51 -12.11
N VAL A 197 -26.62 -2.25 -11.01
CA VAL A 197 -26.42 -3.72 -10.99
C VAL A 197 -27.32 -4.36 -9.93
N THR A 198 -27.77 -5.61 -10.14
CA THR A 198 -28.46 -6.36 -9.09
C THR A 198 -27.47 -6.94 -8.09
N ARG A 199 -27.91 -7.21 -6.86
CA ARG A 199 -27.08 -7.85 -5.83
C ARG A 199 -26.55 -9.21 -6.30
N ASP A 200 -27.42 -10.05 -6.87
CA ASP A 200 -27.03 -11.35 -7.47
C ASP A 200 -25.91 -11.21 -8.52
N THR A 201 -25.96 -10.17 -9.34
CA THR A 201 -24.94 -9.94 -10.38
C THR A 201 -23.63 -9.46 -9.77
N ALA A 202 -23.67 -8.63 -8.73
CA ALA A 202 -22.49 -8.19 -8.01
C ALA A 202 -21.82 -9.36 -7.27
N ASP A 203 -22.60 -10.21 -6.60
CA ASP A 203 -22.12 -11.39 -5.87
C ASP A 203 -21.54 -12.44 -6.82
N SER A 204 -22.26 -12.80 -7.89
CA SER A 204 -21.78 -13.77 -8.88
C SER A 204 -20.51 -13.34 -9.62
N ARG A 205 -20.22 -12.04 -9.68
CA ARG A 205 -18.99 -11.47 -10.25
C ARG A 205 -17.93 -11.16 -9.18
N ASN A 206 -18.17 -11.50 -7.91
CA ASN A 206 -17.26 -11.25 -6.81
C ASN A 206 -16.81 -9.76 -6.74
N MET A 207 -17.76 -8.84 -6.93
CA MET A 207 -17.51 -7.40 -6.83
C MET A 207 -17.28 -6.99 -5.36
N GLN A 208 -16.47 -5.96 -5.15
CA GLN A 208 -16.26 -5.39 -3.82
C GLN A 208 -17.35 -4.36 -3.53
N TYR A 209 -18.16 -4.57 -2.49
CA TYR A 209 -19.14 -3.57 -2.10
C TYR A 209 -18.50 -2.32 -1.49
N LEU A 210 -19.15 -1.18 -1.71
CA LEU A 210 -18.84 0.10 -1.10
C LEU A 210 -20.09 0.69 -0.43
N ASP A 211 -19.91 1.30 0.74
CA ASP A 211 -20.97 1.96 1.48
C ASP A 211 -21.49 3.23 0.79
N GLY A 212 -22.48 3.90 1.39
CA GLY A 212 -23.03 5.15 0.87
C GLY A 212 -22.04 6.32 0.77
N TYR A 213 -20.84 6.20 1.34
CA TYR A 213 -19.75 7.16 1.30
C TYR A 213 -18.58 6.67 0.43
N GLY A 214 -18.71 5.55 -0.28
CA GLY A 214 -17.68 5.01 -1.16
C GLY A 214 -16.57 4.23 -0.43
N SER A 215 -16.71 3.96 0.86
CA SER A 215 -15.73 3.17 1.63
C SER A 215 -15.96 1.68 1.38
N ILE A 216 -14.89 0.89 1.34
CA ILE A 216 -14.98 -0.57 1.27
C ILE A 216 -15.82 -1.12 2.43
N ALA A 217 -16.81 -1.95 2.08
CA ALA A 217 -17.76 -2.51 3.02
C ALA A 217 -18.14 -3.96 2.62
N PRO A 218 -18.59 -4.81 3.57
CA PRO A 218 -19.02 -6.18 3.26
C PRO A 218 -20.32 -6.20 2.42
N ASN A 219 -21.13 -5.16 2.55
CA ASN A 219 -22.33 -4.89 1.78
C ASN A 219 -22.45 -3.37 1.59
N GLY A 220 -23.18 -2.91 0.59
CA GLY A 220 -23.29 -1.47 0.40
C GLY A 220 -24.14 -1.05 -0.78
N ARG A 221 -24.29 0.27 -0.90
CA ARG A 221 -25.07 0.92 -1.96
C ARG A 221 -24.39 0.82 -3.33
N TYR A 222 -23.07 0.61 -3.35
CA TYR A 222 -22.33 0.49 -4.60
C TYR A 222 -21.54 -0.81 -4.66
N ALA A 223 -21.22 -1.25 -5.86
CA ALA A 223 -20.39 -2.41 -6.14
C ALA A 223 -19.27 -2.03 -7.10
N TRP A 224 -18.03 -2.29 -6.68
CA TRP A 224 -16.82 -2.05 -7.45
C TRP A 224 -16.35 -3.33 -8.11
N ASP A 225 -16.43 -3.33 -9.44
CA ASP A 225 -15.90 -4.36 -10.33
C ASP A 225 -14.43 -4.06 -10.63
N ARG A 226 -13.56 -4.61 -9.77
CA ARG A 226 -12.09 -4.44 -9.87
C ARG A 226 -11.54 -4.91 -11.21
N ASP A 227 -12.10 -5.99 -11.74
CA ASP A 227 -11.60 -6.66 -12.94
C ASP A 227 -11.88 -5.83 -14.21
N ARG A 228 -12.97 -5.07 -14.20
CA ARG A 228 -13.40 -4.24 -15.33
C ARG A 228 -13.18 -2.74 -15.14
N GLY A 229 -12.81 -2.30 -13.93
CA GLY A 229 -12.61 -0.88 -13.62
C GLY A 229 -13.90 -0.07 -13.55
N TYR A 230 -14.99 -0.68 -13.10
CA TYR A 230 -16.30 -0.02 -13.02
C TYR A 230 -16.86 0.00 -11.60
N VAL A 231 -17.69 1.00 -11.32
CA VAL A 231 -18.53 1.06 -10.13
C VAL A 231 -19.99 1.18 -10.54
N TYR A 232 -20.85 0.43 -9.85
CA TYR A 232 -22.28 0.36 -10.10
C TYR A 232 -23.04 0.73 -8.82
N GLU A 233 -24.23 1.29 -8.95
CA GLU A 233 -25.19 1.38 -7.85
C GLU A 233 -25.99 0.08 -7.76
N VAL A 234 -26.10 -0.48 -6.56
CA VAL A 234 -26.76 -1.76 -6.31
C VAL A 234 -28.26 -1.52 -6.19
N MET A 235 -29.04 -2.15 -7.07
CA MET A 235 -30.49 -2.20 -6.97
C MET A 235 -30.87 -3.19 -5.87
N GLU A 236 -31.66 -2.73 -4.90
CA GLU A 236 -32.31 -3.67 -3.97
C GLU A 236 -33.38 -4.44 -4.74
N ASP A 237 -33.47 -5.76 -4.50
CA ASP A 237 -34.38 -6.67 -5.19
C ASP A 237 -35.89 -6.34 -4.97
N ASN A 238 -36.18 -5.30 -4.18
CA ASN A 238 -37.52 -4.79 -3.88
C ASN A 238 -37.93 -3.58 -4.74
N TYR A 239 -37.32 -3.35 -5.91
CA TYR A 239 -38.04 -2.63 -6.96
C TYR A 239 -39.03 -3.60 -7.61
N GLU A 240 -40.17 -3.82 -6.93
CA GLU A 240 -41.42 -3.86 -7.67
C GLU A 240 -41.38 -2.66 -8.61
N ARG A 241 -41.16 -2.93 -9.90
CA ARG A 241 -41.44 -1.93 -10.91
C ARG A 241 -42.92 -1.65 -10.76
N ASP A 242 -43.23 -0.58 -10.04
CA ASP A 242 -44.51 0.10 -10.08
C ASP A 242 -44.62 0.71 -11.48
N ILE A 243 -44.83 -0.17 -12.47
CA ILE A 243 -45.20 0.20 -13.83
C ILE A 243 -46.63 0.69 -13.68
N TRP A 244 -46.79 1.96 -13.33
CA TRP A 244 -48.04 2.67 -13.48
C TRP A 244 -48.35 2.69 -14.98
N ILE A 245 -49.08 1.66 -15.44
CA ILE A 245 -49.88 1.75 -16.65
C ILE A 245 -50.96 2.77 -16.33
N ASN A 246 -50.74 4.03 -16.70
CA ASN A 246 -51.85 4.97 -16.77
C ASN A 246 -52.76 4.53 -17.93
N PRO A 247 -54.08 4.37 -17.69
CA PRO A 247 -55.06 4.02 -18.71
C PRO A 247 -55.18 5.09 -19.80
#